data_AF-A0A4Z0WB72-F1
#
_entry.id   AF-A0A4Z0WB72-F1
#
_cell.length_a   1.000
_cell.length_b   1.000
_cell.length_c   1.000
_cell.angle_alpha   90.00
_cell.angle_beta   90.00
_cell.angle_gamma   90.00
#
_symmetry.space_group_name_H-M   'P 1'
#
loop_
_entity.id
_entity.type
_entity.pdbx_description
1 polymer ?
#
loop_
_entity_poly.entity_id
_entity_poly.type
_entity_poly.pdbx_seq_one_letter_code
_entity_poly.pdbx_strand_id
1 'polypeptide(L)'
;MWHRYACVVLSGVHDQRLVQHKSGLSVTSFHRHFRAITTLTPIQYQKQLRLQVARSMLMGASKNVTAVGYAVGYDSPSQFSREYKRLFGYPPGEDGKRLAKILSTVSHFEQD
;
A
#
# COMPACT_ATOMS: atom_id res chain seq x y z
N MET A 1 18.57 4.25 -11.65
CA MET A 1 17.45 4.26 -12.62
C MET A 1 16.13 3.68 -12.10
N TRP A 2 16.09 2.77 -11.12
CA TRP A 2 14.84 2.14 -10.64
C TRP A 2 14.01 2.93 -9.60
N HIS A 3 14.57 3.97 -8.96
CA HIS A 3 13.85 4.78 -7.97
C HIS A 3 12.74 5.66 -8.57
N ARG A 4 12.84 6.05 -9.86
CA ARG A 4 11.76 6.78 -10.55
C ARG A 4 10.56 5.89 -10.92
N TYR A 5 10.72 4.57 -10.97
CA TYR A 5 9.66 3.63 -11.37
C TYR A 5 8.73 3.26 -10.22
N ALA A 6 9.24 3.23 -8.98
CA ALA A 6 8.41 3.15 -7.78
C ALA A 6 7.43 4.33 -7.70
N CYS A 7 7.87 5.54 -8.10
CA CYS A 7 7.05 6.75 -8.09
C CYS A 7 5.83 6.65 -9.04
N VAL A 8 5.97 5.97 -10.19
CA VAL A 8 4.86 5.75 -11.13
C VAL A 8 3.85 4.73 -10.59
N VAL A 9 4.31 3.66 -9.92
CA VAL A 9 3.40 2.67 -9.29
C VAL A 9 2.67 3.27 -8.07
N LEU A 10 3.25 4.30 -7.44
CA LEU A 10 2.67 5.01 -6.30
C LEU A 10 1.68 6.13 -6.69
N SER A 11 1.67 6.60 -7.94
CA SER A 11 0.85 7.73 -8.38
C SER A 11 -0.53 7.35 -8.95
N GLY A 12 -1.07 6.17 -8.62
CA GLY A 12 -2.45 5.80 -8.99
C GLY A 12 -2.66 5.40 -10.46
N VAL A 13 -1.60 5.15 -11.24
CA VAL A 13 -1.79 4.55 -12.58
C VAL A 13 -2.12 3.07 -12.44
N HIS A 14 -3.39 2.75 -12.67
CA HIS A 14 -3.95 1.41 -12.65
C HIS A 14 -3.55 0.53 -13.86
N ASP A 15 -2.64 1.00 -14.71
CA ASP A 15 -2.42 0.41 -16.03
C ASP A 15 -0.99 -0.12 -16.23
N GLN A 16 -0.85 -1.45 -16.18
CA GLN A 16 0.37 -2.18 -16.52
C GLN A 16 0.84 -1.90 -17.97
N ARG A 17 -0.04 -1.47 -18.87
CA ARG A 17 0.28 -1.16 -20.27
C ARG A 17 1.16 0.09 -20.39
N LEU A 18 0.97 1.06 -19.50
CA LEU A 18 1.80 2.28 -19.48
C LEU A 18 3.25 1.97 -19.09
N VAL A 19 3.45 0.99 -18.21
CA VAL A 19 4.78 0.51 -17.80
C VAL A 19 5.47 -0.26 -18.93
N GLN A 20 4.72 -1.01 -19.74
CA GLN A 20 5.25 -1.73 -20.91
C GLN A 20 5.79 -0.78 -21.97
N HIS A 21 5.00 0.23 -22.35
CA HIS A 21 5.40 1.21 -23.36
C HIS A 21 6.67 1.98 -22.96
N LYS A 22 6.85 2.27 -21.67
CA LYS A 22 8.04 2.98 -21.17
C LYS A 22 9.28 2.11 -20.99
N SER A 23 9.13 0.78 -20.93
CA SER A 23 10.23 -0.15 -20.66
C SER A 23 10.66 -1.00 -21.86
N GLY A 24 9.86 -1.06 -22.93
CA GLY A 24 10.12 -1.88 -24.11
C GLY A 24 9.98 -3.39 -23.88
N LEU A 25 9.49 -3.82 -22.71
CA LEU A 25 9.31 -5.22 -22.36
C LEU A 25 7.92 -5.74 -22.74
N SER A 26 7.87 -6.97 -23.26
CA SER A 26 6.60 -7.71 -23.37
C SER A 26 6.02 -8.03 -21.98
N VAL A 27 4.69 -8.17 -21.89
CA VAL A 27 3.95 -8.48 -20.65
C VAL A 27 4.57 -9.65 -19.89
N THR A 28 4.84 -10.75 -20.59
CA THR A 28 5.38 -11.98 -20.00
C THR A 28 6.79 -11.77 -19.45
N SER A 29 7.63 -11.03 -20.17
CA SER A 29 9.00 -10.74 -19.71
C SER A 29 8.99 -9.79 -18.52
N PHE A 30 8.10 -8.80 -18.50
CA PHE A 30 7.90 -7.91 -17.36
C PHE A 30 7.46 -8.69 -16.12
N HIS A 31 6.41 -9.52 -16.21
CA HIS A 31 5.93 -10.31 -15.08
C HIS A 31 7.01 -11.27 -14.52
N ARG A 32 7.79 -11.90 -15.40
CA ARG A 32 8.89 -12.79 -15.00
C ARG A 32 9.98 -12.04 -14.23
N HIS A 33 10.48 -10.93 -14.77
CA HIS A 33 11.49 -10.12 -14.09
C HIS A 33 10.96 -9.52 -12.78
N PHE A 34 9.72 -9.03 -12.79
CA PHE A 34 9.08 -8.46 -11.61
C PHE A 34 8.96 -9.49 -10.48
N ARG A 35 8.52 -10.72 -10.80
CA ARG A 35 8.42 -11.80 -9.81
C ARG A 35 9.80 -12.28 -9.35
N ALA A 36 10.79 -12.32 -10.24
CA ALA A 36 12.16 -12.69 -9.86
C ALA A 36 12.75 -11.74 -8.81
N ILE A 37 12.41 -10.45 -8.88
CA ILE A 37 12.92 -9.43 -7.96
C ILE A 37 12.06 -9.30 -6.70
N THR A 38 10.73 -9.25 -6.87
CA THR A 38 9.80 -8.93 -5.77
C THR A 38 9.20 -10.16 -5.11
N THR A 39 9.39 -11.35 -5.67
CA THR A 39 8.69 -12.62 -5.36
C THR A 39 7.17 -12.59 -5.59
N LEU A 40 6.62 -11.42 -5.92
CA LEU A 40 5.20 -11.17 -6.07
C LEU A 40 4.85 -10.92 -7.54
N THR A 41 3.58 -11.15 -7.88
CA THR A 41 3.05 -10.62 -9.12
C THR A 41 2.85 -9.10 -9.00
N PRO A 42 2.89 -8.34 -10.11
CA PRO A 42 2.69 -6.89 -10.08
C PRO A 42 1.40 -6.45 -9.36
N ILE A 43 0.32 -7.20 -9.55
CA ILE A 43 -0.98 -6.89 -8.90
C ILE A 43 -0.94 -7.13 -7.38
N GLN A 44 -0.24 -8.18 -6.92
CA GLN A 44 -0.07 -8.45 -5.50
C GLN A 44 0.77 -7.36 -4.84
N TYR A 45 1.86 -6.95 -5.50
CA TYR A 45 2.71 -5.87 -5.01
C TYR A 45 1.96 -4.54 -4.94
N GLN A 46 1.16 -4.22 -5.97
CA GLN A 46 0.32 -3.01 -5.98
C GLN A 46 -0.67 -3.01 -4.81
N LYS A 47 -1.35 -4.14 -4.55
CA LYS A 47 -2.26 -4.27 -3.41
C LYS A 47 -1.53 -4.04 -2.08
N GLN A 48 -0.35 -4.63 -1.92
CA GLN A 48 0.45 -4.48 -0.72
C GLN A 48 0.88 -3.02 -0.51
N LEU A 49 1.43 -2.36 -1.54
CA LEU A 49 1.78 -0.94 -1.46
C LEU A 49 0.59 -0.06 -1.11
N ARG A 50 -0.56 -0.27 -1.78
CA ARG A 50 -1.80 0.47 -1.52
C ARG A 50 -2.23 0.37 -0.07
N LEU A 51 -2.18 -0.83 0.51
CA LEU A 51 -2.54 -1.08 1.90
C LEU A 51 -1.52 -0.48 2.89
N GLN A 52 -0.23 -0.41 2.53
CA GLN A 52 0.79 0.28 3.33
C GLN A 52 0.59 1.80 3.37
N VAL A 53 0.23 2.40 2.23
CA VAL A 53 -0.15 3.82 2.16
C VAL A 53 -1.37 4.07 3.04
N ALA A 54 -2.40 3.22 2.96
CA ALA A 54 -3.58 3.31 3.82
C ALA A 54 -3.21 3.28 5.32
N ARG A 55 -2.33 2.37 5.71
CA ARG A 55 -1.82 2.27 7.09
C ARG A 55 -1.13 3.54 7.55
N SER A 56 -0.33 4.16 6.67
CA SER A 56 0.32 5.44 6.95
C SER A 56 -0.70 6.57 7.17
N MET A 57 -1.76 6.62 6.37
CA MET A 57 -2.85 7.59 6.52
C MET A 57 -3.64 7.39 7.83
N LEU A 58 -3.84 6.14 8.24
CA LEU A 58 -4.53 5.80 9.51
C LEU A 58 -3.71 6.19 10.75
N MET A 59 -2.38 6.28 10.64
CA MET A 59 -1.52 6.80 11.70
C MET A 59 -1.54 8.33 11.77
N GLY A 60 -1.61 9.01 10.63
CA GLY A 60 -1.49 10.48 10.49
C GLY A 60 -2.74 11.31 10.77
N ALA A 61 -3.52 10.99 11.80
CA ALA A 61 -4.75 11.69 12.23
C ALA A 61 -6.06 11.41 11.46
N SER A 62 -6.06 10.53 10.44
CA SER A 62 -7.32 10.10 9.81
C SER A 62 -8.02 9.01 10.63
N LYS A 63 -9.10 9.38 11.33
CA LYS A 63 -9.97 8.42 12.06
C LYS A 63 -11.02 7.75 11.15
N ASN A 64 -11.13 8.18 9.89
CA ASN A 64 -12.19 7.72 9.00
C ASN A 64 -11.69 6.63 8.04
N VAL A 65 -11.83 5.37 8.47
CA VAL A 65 -11.50 4.17 7.69
C VAL A 65 -12.14 4.17 6.31
N THR A 66 -13.40 4.62 6.21
CA THR A 66 -14.15 4.68 4.95
C THR A 66 -13.50 5.66 3.97
N ALA A 67 -13.15 6.86 4.45
CA ALA A 67 -12.46 7.86 3.64
C ALA A 67 -11.08 7.38 3.19
N VAL A 68 -10.32 6.70 4.07
CA VAL A 68 -9.02 6.11 3.69
C VAL A 68 -9.19 5.04 2.61
N GLY A 69 -10.20 4.15 2.74
CA GLY A 69 -10.47 3.13 1.74
C GLY A 69 -10.71 3.70 0.35
N TYR A 70 -11.54 4.73 0.24
CA TYR A 70 -11.76 5.44 -1.03
C TYR A 70 -10.51 6.18 -1.52
N ALA A 71 -9.78 6.87 -0.63
CA ALA A 71 -8.59 7.64 -1.00
C ALA A 71 -7.47 6.76 -1.59
N VAL A 72 -7.34 5.51 -1.13
CA VAL A 72 -6.36 4.57 -1.68
C VAL A 72 -6.90 3.77 -2.89
N GLY A 73 -8.12 4.06 -3.34
CA GLY A 73 -8.69 3.53 -4.58
C GLY A 73 -9.44 2.20 -4.45
N TYR A 74 -10.10 1.94 -3.32
CA TYR A 74 -11.10 0.89 -3.22
C TYR A 74 -12.50 1.44 -3.51
N ASP A 75 -13.28 0.72 -4.31
CA ASP A 75 -14.69 1.07 -4.58
C ASP A 75 -15.60 0.77 -3.40
N SER A 76 -15.15 -0.08 -2.47
CA SER A 76 -15.91 -0.48 -1.29
C SER A 76 -15.05 -0.45 -0.02
N PRO A 77 -15.46 0.29 1.02
CA PRO A 77 -14.82 0.27 2.35
C PRO A 77 -14.81 -1.13 2.98
N SER A 78 -15.81 -1.95 2.68
CA SER A 78 -15.89 -3.33 3.17
C SER A 78 -14.86 -4.22 2.47
N GLN A 79 -14.63 -4.06 1.16
CA GLN A 79 -13.57 -4.75 0.43
C GLN A 79 -12.19 -4.35 0.96
N PHE A 80 -11.95 -3.05 1.11
CA PHE A 80 -10.74 -2.51 1.72
C PHE A 80 -10.47 -3.13 3.09
N SER A 81 -11.46 -3.12 3.98
CA SER A 81 -11.30 -3.61 5.35
C SER A 81 -10.96 -5.11 5.41
N ARG A 82 -11.54 -5.91 4.51
CA ARG A 82 -11.23 -7.36 4.40
C ARG A 82 -9.80 -7.59 3.92
N GLU A 83 -9.37 -6.92 2.85
CA GLU A 83 -8.00 -7.07 2.33
C GLU A 83 -6.96 -6.53 3.31
N TYR A 84 -7.26 -5.41 3.99
CA TYR A 84 -6.41 -4.84 5.03
C TYR A 84 -6.21 -5.83 6.18
N LYS A 85 -7.30 -6.37 6.74
CA LYS A 85 -7.23 -7.35 7.83
C LYS A 85 -6.46 -8.60 7.42
N ARG A 86 -6.63 -9.06 6.17
CA ARG A 86 -5.90 -10.22 5.64
C ARG A 86 -4.38 -9.99 5.59
N LEU A 87 -3.94 -8.76 5.30
CA LEU A 87 -2.51 -8.43 5.21
C LEU A 87 -1.89 -8.10 6.58
N PHE A 88 -2.59 -7.36 7.43
CA PHE A 88 -2.03 -6.81 8.68
C PHE A 88 -2.50 -7.52 9.96
N GLY A 89 -3.46 -8.44 9.86
CA GLY A 89 -4.01 -9.19 11.00
C GLY A 89 -5.10 -8.45 11.77
N TYR A 90 -5.18 -7.12 11.66
CA TYR A 90 -6.13 -6.28 12.39
C TYR A 90 -7.01 -5.47 11.45
N PRO A 91 -8.27 -5.19 11.81
CA PRO A 91 -9.10 -4.21 11.10
C PRO A 91 -8.42 -2.82 11.08
N PRO A 92 -8.57 -2.04 9.99
CA PRO A 92 -7.89 -0.75 9.82
C PRO A 92 -8.14 0.25 10.96
N GLY A 93 -9.37 0.29 11.50
CA GLY A 93 -9.71 1.19 12.62
C GLY A 93 -9.06 0.79 13.95
N GLU A 94 -8.86 -0.51 14.20
CA GLU A 94 -8.18 -1.01 15.39
C GLU A 94 -6.66 -0.86 15.26
N ASP A 95 -6.11 -1.18 14.08
CA ASP A 95 -4.68 -1.05 13.80
C ASP A 95 -4.22 0.42 13.91
N GLY A 96 -4.99 1.38 13.38
CA GLY A 96 -4.69 2.80 13.54
C GLY A 96 -4.60 3.25 15.01
N LYS A 97 -5.55 2.81 15.85
CA LYS A 97 -5.53 3.10 17.30
C LYS A 97 -4.32 2.45 18.00
N ARG A 98 -4.03 1.19 17.65
CA ARG A 98 -2.89 0.44 18.19
C ARG A 98 -1.56 1.11 17.84
N LEU A 99 -1.39 1.51 16.59
CA LEU A 99 -0.18 2.18 16.11
C LEU A 99 -0.02 3.56 16.74
N ALA A 100 -1.10 4.35 16.85
CA ALA A 100 -1.08 5.63 17.57
C ALA A 100 -0.64 5.45 19.03
N LYS A 101 -1.13 4.40 19.72
CA LYS A 101 -0.70 4.07 21.08
C LYS A 101 0.79 3.73 21.12
N ILE A 102 1.27 2.85 20.25
CA ILE A 102 2.70 2.48 20.18
C ILE A 102 3.57 3.71 19.94
N LEU A 103 3.21 4.57 18.97
CA LEU A 103 3.96 5.79 18.66
C LEU A 103 3.97 6.76 19.85
N SER A 104 2.82 6.93 20.53
CA SER A 104 2.77 7.75 21.74
C SER A 104 3.67 7.20 22.85
N THR A 105 3.77 5.86 23.00
CA THR A 105 4.68 5.23 23.97
C THR A 105 6.14 5.47 23.58
N VAL A 106 6.52 5.31 22.31
CA VAL A 106 7.90 5.52 21.86
C VAL A 106 8.35 6.97 22.05
N SER A 107 7.47 7.95 21.82
CA SER A 107 7.79 9.37 22.05
C SER A 107 8.00 9.74 23.53
N HIS A 108 7.53 8.92 24.48
CA HIS A 108 7.82 9.14 25.91
C HIS A 108 9.19 8.60 26.33
N PHE A 109 9.79 7.68 25.56
CA PHE A 109 11.09 7.08 25.88
C PHE A 109 12.31 7.89 25.39
N GLU A 110 12.13 8.93 24.57
CA GLU A 110 13.22 9.80 24.11
C GLU A 110 13.46 11.02 25.03
N GLN A 111 12.82 11.06 26.22
CA GLN A 111 12.94 12.17 27.18
C GLN A 111 13.55 11.78 28.54
N ASP A 112 14.02 10.54 28.71
CA ASP A 112 14.74 10.07 29.91
C ASP A 112 16.21 9.72 29.59
#